data_AF-A0A6S6QK97-F1
#
_entry.id   AF-A0A6S6QK97-F1
#
_cell.length_a   1.000
_cell.length_b   1.000
_cell.length_c   1.000
_cell.angle_alpha   90.00
_cell.angle_beta   90.00
_cell.angle_gamma   90.00
#
_symmetry.space_group_name_H-M   'P 1'
#
loop_
_entity.id
_entity.type
_entity.pdbx_description
1 polymer ?
#
loop_
_entity_poly.entity_id
_entity_poly.type
_entity_poly.pdbx_seq_one_letter_code
_entity_poly.pdbx_strand_id
1 'polypeptide(L)'
;MSFDRVLREAVRALPVLINVLAWLGVVIIAYGTVAALTGETWQPLERHLLKIAATLTLVAVLLQALLAYLPVRPSASGAGGRYTVAPAIILLSVGGLFLIWYRGLPVPVVLGLAVLALAWSLSRAVPADSLAEPSRERLL
;
A
#
# COMPACT_ATOMS: atom_id res chain seq x y z
N MET A 1 29.33 6.65 -7.73
CA MET A 1 28.12 7.27 -7.16
C MET A 1 27.73 6.44 -5.94
N SER A 2 27.78 6.97 -4.71
CA SER A 2 27.69 6.12 -3.51
C SER A 2 26.26 5.65 -3.26
N PHE A 3 26.09 4.35 -3.01
CA PHE A 3 24.81 3.68 -2.76
C PHE A 3 23.99 4.36 -1.64
N ASP A 4 24.66 4.89 -0.62
CA ASP A 4 24.04 5.62 0.49
C ASP A 4 23.37 6.94 0.09
N ARG A 5 23.81 7.56 -1.01
CA ARG A 5 23.20 8.79 -1.52
C ARG A 5 21.86 8.48 -2.18
N VAL A 6 21.83 7.45 -3.04
CA VAL A 6 20.61 6.97 -3.70
C VAL A 6 19.59 6.48 -2.67
N LEU A 7 20.05 5.72 -1.67
CA LEU A 7 19.16 5.23 -0.61
C LEU A 7 18.52 6.38 0.18
N ARG A 8 19.30 7.41 0.55
CA ARG A 8 18.78 8.57 1.29
C ARG A 8 17.82 9.42 0.45
N GLU A 9 18.10 9.62 -0.83
CA GLU A 9 17.20 10.31 -1.75
C GLU A 9 15.90 9.53 -1.94
N ALA A 10 15.98 8.22 -2.13
CA ALA A 10 14.80 7.35 -2.22
C ALA A 10 13.96 7.40 -0.95
N VAL A 11 14.58 7.32 0.23
CA VAL A 11 13.90 7.42 1.54
C VAL A 11 13.24 8.79 1.71
N ARG A 12 13.86 9.88 1.25
CA ARG A 12 13.26 11.23 1.29
C ARG A 12 12.13 11.42 0.29
N ALA A 13 12.21 10.79 -0.87
CA ALA A 13 11.17 10.87 -1.90
C ALA A 13 9.94 10.02 -1.55
N LEU A 14 10.12 8.96 -0.74
CA LEU A 14 9.07 7.99 -0.42
C LEU A 14 7.79 8.61 0.20
N PRO A 15 7.86 9.51 1.21
CA PRO A 15 6.67 10.13 1.78
C PRO A 15 5.96 11.04 0.78
N VAL A 16 6.73 11.76 -0.04
CA VAL A 16 6.18 12.63 -1.10
C VAL A 16 5.43 11.79 -2.13
N LEU A 17 6.04 10.67 -2.55
CA LEU A 17 5.43 9.75 -3.50
C LEU A 17 4.13 9.15 -2.95
N ILE A 18 4.12 8.72 -1.69
CA ILE A 18 2.92 8.21 -1.01
C ILE A 18 1.82 9.27 -0.97
N ASN A 19 2.18 10.53 -0.67
CA ASN A 19 1.22 11.62 -0.58
C ASN A 19 0.61 11.94 -1.96
N VAL A 20 1.44 12.01 -3.01
CA VAL A 20 0.96 12.18 -4.39
C VAL A 20 0.03 11.03 -4.79
N LEU A 21 0.39 9.79 -4.45
CA LEU A 21 -0.42 8.61 -4.73
C LEU A 21 -1.78 8.67 -4.01
N ALA A 22 -1.79 9.11 -2.76
CA ALA A 22 -3.00 9.29 -1.96
C ALA A 22 -3.93 10.34 -2.58
N TRP A 23 -3.39 11.50 -2.96
CA TRP A 23 -4.16 12.54 -3.65
C TRP A 23 -4.71 12.07 -4.99
N LEU A 24 -3.92 11.31 -5.76
CA LEU A 24 -4.38 10.74 -7.02
C LEU A 24 -5.55 9.77 -6.81
N GLY A 25 -5.47 8.93 -5.76
CA GLY A 25 -6.56 8.04 -5.37
C GLY A 25 -7.83 8.79 -4.99
N VAL A 26 -7.71 9.90 -4.24
CA VAL A 26 -8.85 10.76 -3.88
C VAL A 26 -9.52 11.34 -5.13
N VAL A 27 -8.74 11.83 -6.10
CA VAL A 27 -9.28 12.36 -7.36
C VAL A 27 -10.03 11.30 -8.15
N ILE A 28 -9.52 10.06 -8.20
CA ILE A 28 -10.18 8.94 -8.90
C ILE A 28 -11.49 8.56 -8.20
N ILE A 29 -11.51 8.51 -6.86
CA ILE A 29 -12.72 8.23 -6.09
C ILE A 29 -13.75 9.35 -6.29
N ALA A 30 -13.32 10.61 -6.24
CA ALA A 30 -14.19 11.75 -6.47
C ALA A 30 -14.80 11.71 -7.88
N TYR A 31 -13.99 11.44 -8.91
CA TYR A 31 -14.49 11.27 -10.28
C TYR A 31 -15.49 10.11 -10.38
N GLY A 32 -15.17 8.94 -9.82
CA GLY A 32 -16.08 7.78 -9.85
C GLY A 32 -17.40 8.04 -9.12
N THR A 33 -17.35 8.79 -8.01
CA THR A 33 -18.54 9.19 -7.25
C THR A 33 -19.40 10.18 -8.04
N VAL A 34 -18.78 11.18 -8.67
CA VAL A 34 -19.49 12.15 -9.53
C VAL A 34 -20.11 11.44 -10.73
N ALA A 35 -19.36 10.59 -11.44
CA ALA A 35 -19.88 9.83 -12.58
C ALA A 35 -21.05 8.90 -12.21
N ALA A 36 -21.00 8.29 -11.02
CA ALA A 36 -22.11 7.48 -10.51
C ALA A 36 -23.36 8.31 -10.16
N LEU A 37 -23.18 9.56 -9.75
CA LEU A 37 -24.28 10.48 -9.39
C LEU A 37 -24.88 11.18 -10.62
N THR A 38 -24.07 11.57 -11.61
CA THR A 38 -24.54 12.29 -12.80
C THR A 38 -24.96 11.35 -13.93
N GLY A 39 -24.50 10.10 -13.94
CA GLY A 39 -24.76 9.16 -15.04
C GLY A 39 -24.02 9.49 -16.35
N GLU A 40 -23.34 10.64 -16.42
CA GLU A 40 -22.47 11.01 -17.53
C GLU A 40 -21.08 10.42 -17.30
N THR A 41 -20.78 9.33 -18.01
CA THR A 41 -19.45 8.70 -17.95
C THR A 41 -18.59 9.11 -19.13
N TRP A 42 -17.31 9.38 -18.86
CA TRP A 42 -16.35 9.65 -19.92
C TRP A 42 -15.76 8.31 -20.39
N GLN A 43 -16.38 7.72 -21.43
CA GLN A 43 -16.03 6.40 -21.97
C GLN A 43 -14.52 6.12 -22.19
N PRO A 44 -13.68 7.05 -22.71
CA PRO A 44 -12.26 6.77 -22.87
C PRO A 44 -11.52 6.59 -21.54
N LEU A 45 -11.95 7.34 -20.51
CA LEU A 45 -11.40 7.26 -19.17
C LEU A 45 -11.85 5.96 -18.50
N GLU A 46 -13.12 5.60 -18.61
CA GLU A 46 -13.73 4.44 -17.95
C GLU A 46 -13.06 3.10 -18.32
N ARG A 47 -12.65 2.94 -19.59
CA ARG A 47 -11.89 1.75 -20.06
C ARG A 47 -10.53 1.58 -19.38
N HIS A 48 -9.91 2.68 -18.96
CA HIS A 48 -8.59 2.68 -18.36
C HIS A 48 -8.63 2.88 -16.85
N LEU A 49 -9.71 3.46 -16.32
CA LEU A 49 -9.84 3.83 -14.91
C LEU A 49 -9.68 2.62 -14.00
N LEU A 50 -10.25 1.47 -14.38
CA LEU A 50 -10.06 0.21 -13.67
C LEU A 50 -8.61 -0.27 -13.65
N LYS A 51 -7.91 -0.19 -14.80
CA LYS A 51 -6.50 -0.58 -14.91
C LYS A 51 -5.60 0.38 -14.14
N ILE A 52 -5.87 1.68 -14.22
CA ILE A 52 -5.13 2.75 -13.53
C ILE A 52 -5.31 2.60 -12.02
N ALA A 53 -6.54 2.46 -11.54
CA ALA A 53 -6.85 2.24 -10.14
C ALA A 53 -6.16 0.97 -9.61
N ALA A 54 -6.28 -0.14 -10.33
CA ALA A 54 -5.62 -1.39 -9.94
C ALA A 54 -4.09 -1.28 -9.91
N THR A 55 -3.51 -0.58 -10.89
CA THR A 55 -2.06 -0.31 -10.94
C THR A 55 -1.63 0.54 -9.74
N LEU A 56 -2.36 1.62 -9.44
CA LEU A 56 -2.10 2.49 -8.29
C LEU A 56 -2.18 1.71 -6.98
N THR A 57 -3.19 0.85 -6.83
CA THR A 57 -3.35 -0.01 -5.66
C THR A 57 -2.15 -0.95 -5.51
N LEU A 58 -1.74 -1.66 -6.56
CA LEU A 58 -0.60 -2.56 -6.48
C LEU A 58 0.71 -1.83 -6.21
N VAL A 59 0.90 -0.63 -6.77
CA VAL A 59 2.06 0.23 -6.47
C VAL A 59 2.05 0.66 -5.01
N ALA A 60 0.91 1.06 -4.47
CA ALA A 60 0.78 1.41 -3.05
C ALA A 60 1.14 0.22 -2.14
N VAL A 61 0.61 -0.96 -2.45
CA VAL A 61 0.91 -2.21 -1.74
C VAL A 61 2.39 -2.56 -1.82
N LEU A 62 3.00 -2.42 -2.99
CA LEU A 62 4.43 -2.67 -3.20
C LEU A 62 5.30 -1.73 -2.36
N LEU A 63 5.00 -0.43 -2.36
CA LEU A 63 5.68 0.56 -1.53
C LEU A 63 5.54 0.23 -0.04
N GLN A 64 4.37 -0.24 0.39
CA GLN A 64 4.09 -0.62 1.78
C GLN A 64 4.82 -1.91 2.23
N ALA A 65 5.06 -2.83 1.28
CA ALA A 65 5.92 -3.98 1.50
C ALA A 65 7.41 -3.58 1.54
N LEU A 66 7.85 -2.68 0.65
CA LEU A 66 9.21 -2.12 0.64
C LEU A 66 9.54 -1.36 1.94
N LEU A 67 8.56 -0.63 2.49
CA LEU A 67 8.67 0.02 3.79
C LEU A 67 8.96 -0.96 4.94
N ALA A 68 8.66 -2.26 4.81
CA ALA A 68 9.03 -3.28 5.81
C ALA A 68 10.56 -3.50 5.91
N TYR A 69 11.29 -3.18 4.85
CA TYR A 69 12.75 -3.34 4.82
C TYR A 69 13.47 -2.10 5.32
N LEU A 70 12.85 -0.91 5.26
CA LEU A 70 13.43 0.33 5.76
C LEU A 70 13.43 0.36 7.31
N PRO A 71 14.57 0.65 7.96
CA PRO A 71 14.68 0.76 9.42
C PRO A 71 14.14 2.11 9.95
N VAL A 72 13.07 2.65 9.34
CA VAL A 72 12.49 3.97 9.69
C VAL A 72 11.36 3.83 10.71
N ARG A 73 10.78 2.63 10.87
CA ARG A 73 9.82 2.32 11.93
C ARG A 73 10.19 1.00 12.60
N PRO A 74 10.25 0.94 13.94
CA PRO A 74 10.38 -0.32 14.67
C PRO A 74 9.21 -1.21 14.26
N SER A 75 9.47 -2.27 13.51
CA SER A 75 8.43 -3.25 13.18
C SER A 75 8.15 -4.06 14.43
N ALA A 76 6.99 -3.88 15.05
CA ALA A 76 6.51 -4.72 16.14
C ALA A 76 6.22 -6.17 15.69
N SER A 77 6.16 -6.42 14.37
CA SER A 77 6.03 -7.78 13.85
C SER A 77 7.36 -8.51 13.95
N GLY A 78 7.36 -9.64 14.68
CA GLY A 78 8.51 -10.52 14.83
C GLY A 78 9.12 -10.95 13.49
N ALA A 79 10.37 -11.42 13.53
CA ALA A 79 11.20 -11.74 12.36
C ALA A 79 10.44 -12.43 11.21
N GLY A 80 9.51 -13.35 11.50
CA GLY A 80 8.71 -14.07 10.50
C GLY A 80 7.93 -13.17 9.51
N GLY A 81 7.47 -11.99 9.93
CA GLY A 81 6.72 -11.11 9.03
C GLY A 81 7.58 -10.38 8.00
N ARG A 82 8.82 -10.05 8.37
CA ARG A 82 9.76 -9.35 7.49
C ARG A 82 10.35 -10.27 6.41
N TYR A 83 10.53 -11.56 6.72
CA TYR A 83 11.21 -12.51 5.84
C TYR A 83 10.27 -13.40 5.01
N THR A 84 9.00 -13.54 5.40
CA THR A 84 8.07 -14.45 4.70
C THR A 84 6.94 -13.71 4.01
N VAL A 85 6.33 -12.75 4.69
CA VAL A 85 5.12 -12.08 4.18
C VAL A 85 5.45 -10.90 3.26
N ALA A 86 6.46 -10.10 3.59
CA ALA A 86 6.92 -9.02 2.73
C ALA A 86 7.34 -9.48 1.31
N PRO A 87 8.17 -10.54 1.12
CA PRO A 87 8.51 -11.01 -0.23
C PRO A 87 7.31 -11.64 -0.95
N ALA A 88 6.41 -12.33 -0.25
CA ALA A 88 5.18 -12.86 -0.85
C ALA A 88 4.30 -11.73 -1.40
N ILE A 89 4.11 -10.65 -0.63
CA ILE A 89 3.37 -9.47 -1.08
C ILE A 89 4.06 -8.80 -2.28
N ILE A 90 5.39 -8.67 -2.27
CA ILE A 90 6.14 -8.11 -3.40
C ILE A 90 5.93 -8.96 -4.67
N LEU A 91 6.10 -10.28 -4.57
CA LEU A 91 5.91 -11.20 -5.70
C LEU A 91 4.48 -11.16 -6.23
N LEU A 92 3.48 -11.16 -5.34
CA LEU A 92 2.07 -11.07 -5.72
C LEU A 92 1.75 -9.72 -6.37
N SER A 93 2.30 -8.61 -5.88
CA SER A 93 2.09 -7.28 -6.46
C SER A 93 2.76 -7.13 -7.82
N VAL A 94 3.98 -7.63 -7.99
CA VAL A 94 4.68 -7.63 -9.28
C VAL A 94 3.97 -8.54 -10.29
N GLY A 95 3.56 -9.74 -9.87
CA GLY A 95 2.76 -10.64 -10.69
C GLY A 95 1.40 -10.04 -11.08
N GLY A 96 0.76 -9.34 -10.14
CA GLY A 96 -0.49 -8.61 -10.38
C GLY A 96 -0.31 -7.47 -11.37
N LEU A 97 0.77 -6.69 -11.26
CA LEU A 97 1.10 -5.63 -12.20
C LEU A 97 1.25 -6.19 -13.62
N PHE A 98 1.98 -7.30 -13.76
CA PHE A 98 2.14 -7.96 -15.05
C PHE A 98 0.79 -8.46 -15.62
N LEU A 99 -0.04 -9.12 -14.80
CA LEU A 99 -1.34 -9.64 -15.25
C LEU A 99 -2.34 -8.54 -15.64
N ILE A 100 -2.36 -7.39 -14.95
CA ILE A 100 -3.25 -6.26 -15.28
C ILE A 100 -3.03 -5.80 -16.72
N TRP A 101 -1.76 -5.69 -17.11
CA TRP A 101 -1.38 -5.22 -18.43
C TRP A 101 -1.45 -6.32 -19.50
N TYR A 102 -1.18 -7.57 -19.14
CA TYR A 102 -1.16 -8.68 -20.11
C TYR A 102 -2.55 -9.23 -20.44
N ARG A 103 -3.40 -9.47 -19.44
CA ARG A 103 -4.68 -10.17 -19.63
C ARG A 103 -5.90 -9.45 -19.05
N GLY A 104 -5.67 -8.38 -18.28
CA GLY A 104 -6.69 -7.76 -17.46
C GLY A 104 -6.94 -8.61 -16.21
N LEU A 105 -6.86 -7.98 -15.05
CA LEU A 105 -6.95 -8.67 -13.77
C LEU A 105 -8.36 -8.46 -13.19
N PRO A 106 -9.06 -9.53 -12.77
CA PRO A 106 -10.38 -9.38 -12.18
C PRO A 106 -10.29 -8.56 -10.90
N VAL A 107 -11.19 -7.56 -10.76
CA VAL A 107 -11.27 -6.61 -9.64
C VAL A 107 -11.18 -7.26 -8.26
N PRO A 108 -11.84 -8.42 -8.00
CA PRO A 108 -11.77 -9.08 -6.69
C PRO A 108 -10.35 -9.46 -6.25
N VAL A 109 -9.48 -9.83 -7.19
CA VAL A 109 -8.10 -10.23 -6.87
C VAL A 109 -7.27 -9.01 -6.46
N VAL A 110 -7.48 -7.88 -7.13
CA VAL A 110 -6.82 -6.60 -6.79
C VAL A 110 -7.26 -6.12 -5.41
N LEU A 111 -8.56 -6.17 -5.13
CA LEU A 111 -9.12 -5.81 -3.82
C LEU A 111 -8.63 -6.75 -2.71
N GLY A 112 -8.58 -8.06 -2.96
CA GLY A 112 -8.04 -9.03 -2.00
C GLY A 112 -6.59 -8.75 -1.62
N LEU A 113 -5.75 -8.43 -2.61
CA LEU A 113 -4.35 -8.03 -2.36
C LEU A 113 -4.26 -6.71 -1.57
N ALA A 114 -5.12 -5.74 -1.87
CA ALA A 114 -5.18 -4.48 -1.13
C ALA A 114 -5.57 -4.70 0.34
N VAL A 115 -6.60 -5.52 0.60
CA VAL A 115 -7.06 -5.84 1.95
C VAL A 115 -5.97 -6.58 2.73
N LEU A 116 -5.29 -7.56 2.11
CA LEU A 116 -4.18 -8.27 2.74
C LEU A 116 -3.06 -7.31 3.15
N ALA A 117 -2.69 -6.38 2.27
CA ALA A 117 -1.66 -5.39 2.53
C ALA A 117 -2.06 -4.38 3.62
N LEU A 118 -3.33 -3.96 3.64
CA LEU A 118 -3.87 -3.08 4.67
C LEU A 118 -3.90 -3.78 6.03
N ALA A 119 -4.41 -5.02 6.11
CA ALA A 119 -4.41 -5.81 7.34
C ALA A 119 -2.99 -6.00 7.88
N TRP A 120 -2.04 -6.29 6.98
CA TRP A 120 -0.62 -6.41 7.31
C TRP A 120 0.03 -5.09 7.73
N SER A 121 -0.44 -3.96 7.23
CA SER A 121 0.04 -2.65 7.68
C SER A 121 -0.59 -2.21 8.99
N LEU A 122 -1.85 -2.55 9.24
CA LEU A 122 -2.56 -2.20 10.44
C LEU A 122 -1.92 -2.84 11.67
N SER A 123 -1.53 -4.12 11.55
CA SER A 123 -0.79 -4.84 12.59
C SER A 123 0.58 -4.22 12.91
N ARG A 124 1.14 -3.40 12.02
CA ARG A 124 2.38 -2.64 12.22
C ARG A 124 2.14 -1.21 12.71
N ALA A 125 0.92 -0.70 12.62
CA ALA A 125 0.56 0.65 13.05
C ALA A 125 0.16 0.71 14.53
N VAL A 126 -0.25 -0.41 15.13
CA VAL A 126 -0.54 -0.50 16.57
C VAL A 126 0.77 -0.76 17.32
N PRO A 127 1.23 0.15 18.19
CA PRO A 127 2.39 -0.08 19.04
C PRO A 127 2.10 -1.20 20.03
N ALA A 128 2.97 -2.21 20.13
CA ALA A 128 2.85 -3.27 21.14
C ALA A 128 2.78 -2.71 22.58
N ASP A 129 3.37 -1.54 22.81
CA ASP A 129 3.42 -0.86 24.11
C ASP A 129 2.04 -0.36 24.58
N SER A 130 1.08 -0.15 23.67
CA SER A 130 -0.28 0.30 24.01
C SER A 130 -1.18 -0.79 24.61
N LEU A 131 -0.74 -2.06 24.58
CA LEU A 131 -1.46 -3.20 25.14
C LEU A 131 -0.88 -3.67 26.48
N ALA A 132 0.24 -3.09 26.93
CA ALA A 132 0.74 -3.29 28.27
C ALA A 132 -0.14 -2.47 29.24
N GLU A 133 -0.98 -3.15 30.02
CA GLU A 133 -1.79 -2.51 31.06
C GLU A 133 -0.95 -1.60 31.97
N PRO A 134 -1.41 -0.37 32.29
CA PRO A 134 -0.78 0.48 33.30
C PRO A 134 -1.23 0.09 34.72
N SER A 135 -1.27 -1.22 35.05
CA SER A 135 -1.96 -1.73 36.24
C SER A 135 -1.06 -2.18 37.40
N ARG A 136 0.27 -2.23 37.25
CA ARG A 136 1.17 -2.74 38.33
C ARG A 136 2.00 -1.72 39.09
N GLU A 137 2.15 -0.48 38.62
CA GLU A 137 3.00 0.52 39.30
C GLU A 137 2.24 1.46 40.25
N ARG A 138 0.91 1.32 40.40
CA ARG A 138 0.12 2.14 41.37
C ARG A 138 -0.19 1.44 42.70
N LEU A 139 0.45 0.30 42.98
CA LEU A 139 0.18 -0.50 44.18
C LEU A 139 1.40 -0.69 45.11
N LEU A 140 2.47 0.10 44.92
CA LEU A 140 3.58 0.24 45.86
C LEU A 140 3.72 1.70 46.27
#